data_AF-A0A0Q5QXU1-F1
#
_entry.id   AF-A0A0Q5QXU1-F1
#
_cell.length_a   1.000
_cell.length_b   1.000
_cell.length_c   1.000
_cell.angle_alpha   90.00
_cell.angle_beta   90.00
_cell.angle_gamma   90.00
#
_symmetry.space_group_name_H-M   'P 1'
#
loop_
_entity.id
_entity.type
_entity.pdbx_description
1 polymer ?
#
loop_
_entity_poly.entity_id
_entity_poly.type
_entity_poly.pdbx_seq_one_letter_code
_entity_poly.pdbx_strand_id
1 'polypeptide(L)'
;MTTTALSLSSPLTLPCGQVLPNRIMKSALSEGLGTDDHSPDVRLERLYARWGSGGYGLLVTGNVMVDRRFLGEPGNVVIEDDRDADALTRWAKTAKDGGSPIWMQLNHPGRQGNPITTDGRTVAPSAVGVTIPGIPAPRELTDAEIHDIIERFATAATVAEECGFDGVQIHAAHGYLVSQFLSPLSNLRTDAWGGDIDHRARFLLEVVRAVRAAVAPGFAVAVKLNSADFQRGGFTEDESRAVVEMLSRESIDLIEISGGSYESPAMMGKPSTASASTRAREAYFLDYAATVRAAAPSTPIAVTGGFRSETAMSEAIGSGDCDVVGLGRPTAVVPAAAHRVISGRTPVLDSADLSLRLPSRLRTSPSVKSIEGALDLQWHTDQLHALGADREPDPQRPLRKTAVTTVKRNGIDAFRSKRAVTAGSAQQSAVRKFRRERLIGRYVANPAVLTLRKLGVRTHLATELETTGRTTGLVRRVPVAAAFDDTGAWVISQHGRRSGWGRNIESDPSVQIMQGSTWRMGQATFRPDDDVVARTRTFSSNPVLASLNAAGFRALQSDPISVRITFTD
;
A
#
# COMPACT_ATOMS: atom_id res chain seq x y z
N MET A 1 -43.52 -26.92 -11.88
CA MET A 1 -42.35 -26.89 -10.98
C MET A 1 -42.14 -25.43 -10.61
N THR A 2 -42.40 -25.08 -9.34
CA THR A 2 -42.11 -23.75 -8.80
C THR A 2 -40.60 -23.60 -8.79
N THR A 3 -40.06 -22.76 -9.68
CA THR A 3 -38.66 -22.35 -9.62
C THR A 3 -38.47 -21.65 -8.28
N THR A 4 -37.85 -22.31 -7.32
CA THR A 4 -37.50 -21.68 -6.03
C THR A 4 -36.63 -20.47 -6.37
N ALA A 5 -37.07 -19.27 -5.99
CA ALA A 5 -36.30 -18.06 -6.23
C ALA A 5 -34.90 -18.22 -5.61
N LEU A 6 -33.86 -17.86 -6.38
CA LEU A 6 -32.49 -17.89 -5.89
C LEU A 6 -32.37 -17.01 -4.65
N SER A 7 -31.76 -17.57 -3.60
CA SER A 7 -31.57 -16.89 -2.31
C SER A 7 -30.10 -16.95 -1.89
N LEU A 8 -29.73 -16.14 -0.90
CA LEU A 8 -28.37 -16.17 -0.34
C LEU A 8 -27.96 -17.55 0.20
N SER A 9 -28.90 -18.36 0.70
CA SER A 9 -28.64 -19.71 1.20
C SER A 9 -28.63 -20.79 0.13
N SER A 10 -28.93 -20.44 -1.13
CA SER A 10 -28.94 -21.41 -2.22
C SER A 10 -27.51 -21.86 -2.57
N PRO A 11 -27.25 -23.16 -2.78
CA PRO A 11 -25.93 -23.60 -3.21
C PRO A 11 -25.63 -23.14 -4.65
N LEU A 12 -24.35 -23.17 -5.02
CA LEU A 12 -23.86 -22.91 -6.38
C LEU A 12 -22.88 -24.00 -6.78
N THR A 13 -23.17 -24.71 -7.86
CA THR A 13 -22.21 -25.64 -8.49
C THR A 13 -21.37 -24.86 -9.50
N LEU A 14 -20.05 -24.92 -9.34
CA LEU A 14 -19.08 -24.30 -10.23
C LEU A 14 -18.72 -25.23 -11.41
N PRO A 15 -18.15 -24.70 -12.51
CA PRO A 15 -17.76 -25.48 -13.68
C PRO A 15 -16.84 -26.68 -13.38
N CYS A 16 -15.89 -26.56 -12.44
CA CYS A 16 -15.04 -27.64 -11.95
C CYS A 16 -15.78 -28.74 -11.15
N GLY A 17 -17.07 -28.58 -10.87
CA GLY A 17 -17.89 -29.51 -10.09
C GLY A 17 -17.91 -29.24 -8.59
N GLN A 18 -17.11 -28.28 -8.09
CA GLN A 18 -17.16 -27.85 -6.70
C GLN A 18 -18.52 -27.20 -6.37
N VAL A 19 -19.04 -27.45 -5.16
CA VAL A 19 -20.31 -26.87 -4.69
C VAL A 19 -20.04 -25.88 -3.56
N LEU A 20 -20.39 -24.61 -3.77
CA LEU A 20 -20.46 -23.62 -2.71
C LEU A 20 -21.77 -23.81 -1.94
N PRO A 21 -21.77 -23.96 -0.61
CA PRO A 21 -22.99 -24.25 0.16
C PRO A 21 -23.96 -23.07 0.24
N ASN A 22 -23.50 -21.85 -0.06
CA ASN A 22 -24.33 -20.65 -0.14
C ASN A 22 -23.66 -19.57 -1.02
N ARG A 23 -24.33 -18.44 -1.22
CA ARG A 23 -23.89 -17.36 -2.15
C ARG A 23 -23.05 -16.26 -1.49
N ILE A 24 -22.54 -16.45 -0.27
CA ILE A 24 -21.74 -15.42 0.42
C ILE A 24 -20.27 -15.83 0.51
N MET A 25 -19.40 -15.06 -0.11
CA MET A 25 -17.95 -15.26 -0.08
C MET A 25 -17.28 -14.31 0.93
N LYS A 26 -16.37 -14.80 1.77
CA LYS A 26 -15.38 -13.94 2.43
C LYS A 26 -14.32 -13.60 1.39
N SER A 27 -14.34 -12.36 0.91
CA SER A 27 -13.38 -11.89 -0.09
C SER A 27 -12.00 -11.69 0.54
N ALA A 28 -10.96 -11.69 -0.30
CA ALA A 28 -9.59 -11.47 0.11
C ALA A 28 -9.41 -10.16 0.91
N LEU A 29 -8.66 -10.26 2.01
CA LEU A 29 -8.26 -9.14 2.87
C LEU A 29 -6.78 -9.32 3.19
N SER A 30 -5.97 -8.26 3.11
CA SER A 30 -4.56 -8.35 3.48
C SER A 30 -4.42 -8.58 5.00
N GLU A 31 -4.06 -9.78 5.42
CA GLU A 31 -3.90 -10.10 6.84
C GLU A 31 -2.51 -9.69 7.35
N GLY A 32 -1.47 -9.87 6.52
CA GLY A 32 -0.09 -9.60 6.90
C GLY A 32 0.32 -10.37 8.17
N LEU A 33 0.00 -11.67 8.22
CA LEU A 33 0.21 -12.56 9.38
C LEU A 33 1.27 -13.65 9.13
N GLY A 34 1.97 -13.63 8.00
CA GLY A 34 3.13 -14.49 7.78
C GLY A 34 4.22 -14.28 8.84
N THR A 35 5.07 -15.29 9.00
CA THR A 35 6.30 -15.21 9.81
C THR A 35 7.35 -14.34 9.11
N ASP A 36 8.48 -14.10 9.78
CA ASP A 36 9.61 -13.39 9.18
C ASP A 36 10.22 -14.15 7.97
N ASP A 37 10.02 -15.47 7.90
CA ASP A 37 10.42 -16.31 6.76
C ASP A 37 9.32 -16.42 5.68
N HIS A 38 8.24 -15.66 5.84
CA HIS A 38 7.05 -15.64 4.98
C HIS A 38 6.26 -16.96 4.94
N SER A 39 6.38 -17.77 6.00
CA SER A 39 5.59 -18.99 6.20
C SER A 39 4.26 -18.67 6.90
N PRO A 40 3.22 -19.48 6.70
CA PRO A 40 2.02 -19.40 7.54
C PRO A 40 2.29 -19.95 8.94
N ASP A 41 1.57 -19.44 9.94
CA ASP A 41 1.64 -19.96 11.31
C ASP A 41 0.24 -20.06 11.95
N VAL A 42 0.22 -20.46 13.22
CA VAL A 42 -1.00 -20.66 14.03
C VAL A 42 -1.94 -19.45 14.05
N ARG A 43 -1.45 -18.23 13.78
CA ARG A 43 -2.30 -17.03 13.73
C ARG A 43 -3.22 -17.04 12.51
N LEU A 44 -2.73 -17.50 11.36
CA LEU A 44 -3.56 -17.71 10.17
C LEU A 44 -4.53 -18.86 10.41
N GLU A 45 -4.07 -19.97 10.98
CA GLU A 45 -4.94 -21.11 11.32
C GLU A 45 -6.14 -20.68 12.18
N ARG A 46 -5.89 -19.90 13.24
CA ARG A 46 -6.93 -19.34 14.13
C ARG A 46 -7.86 -18.40 13.41
N LEU A 47 -7.32 -17.43 12.67
CA LEU A 47 -8.12 -16.47 11.92
C LEU A 47 -9.08 -17.17 10.95
N TYR A 48 -8.59 -18.17 10.22
CA TYR A 48 -9.38 -18.92 9.26
C TYR A 48 -10.34 -19.91 9.90
N ALA A 49 -10.06 -20.45 11.08
CA ALA A 49 -11.04 -21.21 11.85
C ALA A 49 -12.28 -20.36 12.22
N ARG A 50 -12.07 -19.08 12.60
CA ARG A 50 -13.15 -18.14 12.92
C ARG A 50 -14.03 -17.84 11.70
N TRP A 51 -13.43 -17.69 10.53
CA TRP A 51 -14.18 -17.50 9.28
C TRP A 51 -14.80 -18.80 8.76
N GLY A 52 -14.13 -19.95 8.89
CA GLY A 52 -14.66 -21.28 8.56
C GLY A 52 -15.96 -21.56 9.28
N SER A 53 -16.01 -21.25 10.58
CA SER A 53 -17.23 -21.39 11.40
C SER A 53 -18.26 -20.28 11.15
N GLY A 54 -17.97 -19.33 10.26
CA GLY A 54 -18.76 -18.13 10.01
C GLY A 54 -19.94 -18.31 9.04
N GLY A 55 -20.07 -19.50 8.44
CA GLY A 55 -21.17 -19.87 7.55
C GLY A 55 -21.04 -19.33 6.12
N TYR A 56 -19.83 -19.09 5.63
CA TYR A 56 -19.61 -18.63 4.25
C TYR A 56 -19.80 -19.77 3.25
N GLY A 57 -20.10 -19.40 2.01
CA GLY A 57 -20.08 -20.29 0.85
C GLY A 57 -18.68 -20.49 0.29
N LEU A 58 -17.79 -19.52 0.50
CA LEU A 58 -16.41 -19.55 0.03
C LEU A 58 -15.54 -18.66 0.91
N LEU A 59 -14.35 -19.12 1.26
CA LEU A 59 -13.30 -18.32 1.88
C LEU A 59 -12.18 -18.08 0.88
N VAL A 60 -11.77 -16.82 0.69
CA VAL A 60 -10.59 -16.49 -0.12
C VAL A 60 -9.51 -15.93 0.80
N THR A 61 -8.27 -16.44 0.65
CA THR A 61 -7.14 -15.93 1.42
C THR A 61 -6.83 -14.46 1.12
N GLY A 62 -6.08 -13.78 1.98
CA GLY A 62 -5.35 -12.60 1.52
C GLY A 62 -4.24 -12.97 0.55
N ASN A 63 -3.48 -11.95 0.18
CA ASN A 63 -2.40 -12.04 -0.81
C ASN A 63 -1.32 -13.06 -0.40
N VAL A 64 -1.18 -14.11 -1.19
CA VAL A 64 -0.02 -15.02 -1.18
C VAL A 64 0.87 -14.69 -2.37
N MET A 65 2.14 -14.40 -2.09
CA MET A 65 3.12 -14.03 -3.10
C MET A 65 3.70 -15.29 -3.76
N VAL A 66 3.87 -15.25 -5.08
CA VAL A 66 4.47 -16.35 -5.86
C VAL A 66 6.00 -16.23 -6.00
N ASP A 67 6.59 -15.19 -5.42
CA ASP A 67 8.02 -14.89 -5.55
C ASP A 67 8.52 -14.15 -4.30
N ARG A 68 9.47 -14.76 -3.56
CA ARG A 68 10.00 -14.16 -2.33
C ARG A 68 10.78 -12.88 -2.57
N ARG A 69 11.28 -12.68 -3.79
CA ARG A 69 12.02 -11.46 -4.17
C ARG A 69 11.11 -10.24 -4.15
N PHE A 70 9.80 -10.41 -4.34
CA PHE A 70 8.83 -9.33 -4.50
C PHE A 70 7.67 -9.47 -3.51
N LEU A 71 7.72 -8.67 -2.45
CA LEU A 71 6.70 -8.66 -1.41
C LEU A 71 5.83 -7.41 -1.48
N GLY A 72 4.51 -7.57 -1.38
CA GLY A 72 3.60 -6.43 -1.26
C GLY A 72 3.65 -5.81 0.15
N GLU A 73 3.75 -6.65 1.16
CA GLU A 73 3.75 -6.29 2.57
C GLU A 73 4.70 -7.23 3.35
N PRO A 74 5.31 -6.78 4.47
CA PRO A 74 6.25 -7.60 5.22
C PRO A 74 5.69 -8.94 5.72
N GLY A 75 4.38 -8.99 6.01
CA GLY A 75 3.72 -10.19 6.53
C GLY A 75 3.00 -11.02 5.46
N ASN A 76 3.31 -10.84 4.17
CA ASN A 76 2.77 -11.75 3.16
C ASN A 76 3.33 -13.16 3.35
N VAL A 77 2.48 -14.16 3.09
CA VAL A 77 2.92 -15.54 2.91
C VAL A 77 3.47 -15.68 1.49
N VAL A 78 4.53 -16.45 1.31
CA VAL A 78 5.13 -16.74 0.01
C VAL A 78 5.09 -18.24 -0.25
N ILE A 79 4.76 -18.64 -1.48
CA ILE A 79 4.82 -20.04 -1.92
C ILE A 79 5.63 -20.11 -3.22
N GLU A 80 6.74 -20.83 -3.16
CA GLU A 80 7.60 -21.16 -4.31
C GLU A 80 7.90 -22.66 -4.40
N ASP A 81 7.67 -23.40 -3.32
CA ASP A 81 7.94 -24.83 -3.14
C ASP A 81 7.08 -25.36 -1.98
N ASP A 82 7.26 -26.64 -1.63
CA ASP A 82 6.52 -27.38 -0.62
C ASP A 82 7.10 -27.26 0.81
N ARG A 83 8.08 -26.37 1.05
CA ARG A 83 8.77 -26.26 2.36
C ARG A 83 7.84 -26.02 3.55
N ASP A 84 6.68 -25.39 3.30
CA ASP A 84 5.68 -25.00 4.30
C ASP A 84 4.44 -25.92 4.27
N ALA A 85 4.52 -27.08 3.60
CA ALA A 85 3.37 -27.96 3.34
C ALA A 85 2.56 -28.32 4.58
N ASP A 86 3.22 -28.63 5.70
CA ASP A 86 2.55 -28.93 6.97
C ASP A 86 1.72 -27.75 7.49
N ALA A 87 2.26 -26.53 7.41
CA ALA A 87 1.59 -25.32 7.88
C ALA A 87 0.46 -24.88 6.94
N LEU A 88 0.67 -25.01 5.63
CA LEU A 88 -0.36 -24.79 4.60
C LEU A 88 -1.51 -25.78 4.76
N THR A 89 -1.21 -27.05 5.01
CA THR A 89 -2.22 -28.11 5.24
C THR A 89 -3.07 -27.80 6.46
N ARG A 90 -2.45 -27.39 7.58
CA ARG A 90 -3.21 -26.97 8.77
C ARG A 90 -4.09 -25.75 8.48
N TRP A 91 -3.58 -24.77 7.75
CA TRP A 91 -4.33 -23.58 7.38
C TRP A 91 -5.56 -23.91 6.52
N ALA A 92 -5.40 -24.70 5.46
CA ALA A 92 -6.52 -25.15 4.64
C ALA A 92 -7.53 -25.96 5.48
N LYS A 93 -7.05 -26.90 6.29
CA LYS A 93 -7.88 -27.76 7.12
C LYS A 93 -8.72 -26.97 8.12
N THR A 94 -8.15 -26.02 8.87
CA THR A 94 -8.92 -25.30 9.91
C THR A 94 -10.04 -24.44 9.33
N ALA A 95 -9.87 -23.93 8.11
CA ALA A 95 -10.94 -23.26 7.39
C ALA A 95 -12.06 -24.24 7.00
N LYS A 96 -11.68 -25.40 6.45
CA LYS A 96 -12.58 -26.43 5.92
C LYS A 96 -13.35 -27.18 7.00
N ASP A 97 -12.79 -27.31 8.21
CA ASP A 97 -13.49 -27.91 9.36
C ASP A 97 -14.82 -27.18 9.67
N GLY A 98 -14.98 -25.93 9.24
CA GLY A 98 -16.23 -25.16 9.34
C GLY A 98 -17.23 -25.37 8.18
N GLY A 99 -16.90 -26.22 7.20
CA GLY A 99 -17.78 -26.59 6.08
C GLY A 99 -17.75 -25.65 4.87
N SER A 100 -16.85 -24.66 4.85
CA SER A 100 -16.65 -23.77 3.70
C SER A 100 -15.42 -24.21 2.90
N PRO A 101 -15.48 -24.24 1.55
CA PRO A 101 -14.26 -24.35 0.76
C PRO A 101 -13.36 -23.14 0.94
N ILE A 102 -12.06 -23.34 0.76
CA ILE A 102 -11.05 -22.28 0.84
C ILE A 102 -10.21 -22.21 -0.43
N TRP A 103 -10.12 -21.02 -1.00
CA TRP A 103 -9.26 -20.72 -2.13
C TRP A 103 -8.13 -19.77 -1.75
N MET A 104 -6.96 -20.01 -2.32
CA MET A 104 -5.79 -19.16 -2.10
C MET A 104 -5.71 -18.05 -3.15
N GLN A 105 -5.61 -16.78 -2.72
CA GLN A 105 -5.39 -15.67 -3.63
C GLN A 105 -3.90 -15.51 -3.97
N LEU A 106 -3.52 -15.91 -5.17
CA LEU A 106 -2.16 -15.80 -5.69
C LEU A 106 -1.92 -14.40 -6.27
N ASN A 107 -0.76 -13.82 -5.96
CA ASN A 107 -0.42 -12.47 -6.37
C ASN A 107 1.08 -12.28 -6.63
N HIS A 108 1.39 -11.25 -7.40
CA HIS A 108 2.72 -10.68 -7.55
C HIS A 108 2.59 -9.15 -7.48
N PRO A 109 3.36 -8.44 -6.64
CA PRO A 109 3.05 -7.04 -6.33
C PRO A 109 3.45 -6.08 -7.46
N GLY A 110 4.37 -6.51 -8.33
CA GLY A 110 4.87 -5.70 -9.44
C GLY A 110 5.45 -4.37 -8.95
N ARG A 111 5.09 -3.26 -9.61
CA ARG A 111 5.58 -1.92 -9.22
C ARG A 111 5.17 -1.46 -7.82
N GLN A 112 4.22 -2.13 -7.18
CA GLN A 112 3.76 -1.83 -5.82
C GLN A 112 4.51 -2.64 -4.75
N GLY A 113 5.54 -3.41 -5.12
CA GLY A 113 6.38 -4.10 -4.15
C GLY A 113 6.96 -3.14 -3.10
N ASN A 114 6.99 -3.58 -1.85
CA ASN A 114 7.51 -2.78 -0.75
C ASN A 114 9.04 -2.63 -0.89
N PRO A 115 9.58 -1.41 -1.06
CA PRO A 115 11.01 -1.21 -1.29
C PRO A 115 11.92 -1.64 -0.13
N ILE A 116 11.37 -1.85 1.06
CA ILE A 116 12.13 -2.27 2.24
C ILE A 116 12.30 -3.80 2.28
N THR A 117 11.31 -4.52 1.78
CA THR A 117 11.26 -6.00 1.84
C THR A 117 11.44 -6.65 0.47
N THR A 118 11.45 -5.88 -0.61
CA THR A 118 11.76 -6.35 -1.96
C THR A 118 13.27 -6.44 -2.12
N ASP A 119 13.75 -7.57 -2.62
CA ASP A 119 15.15 -7.76 -2.94
C ASP A 119 15.49 -7.01 -4.24
N GLY A 120 16.00 -5.79 -4.07
CA GLY A 120 16.43 -4.93 -5.18
C GLY A 120 15.32 -4.02 -5.70
N ARG A 121 15.18 -3.93 -7.03
CA ARG A 121 14.23 -3.01 -7.68
C ARG A 121 12.97 -3.77 -8.05
N THR A 122 11.80 -3.22 -7.71
CA THR A 122 10.51 -3.77 -8.12
C THR A 122 10.42 -3.94 -9.63
N VAL A 123 9.60 -4.87 -10.10
CA VAL A 123 9.45 -5.18 -11.54
C VAL A 123 8.04 -4.85 -12.05
N ALA A 124 7.90 -4.60 -13.35
CA ALA A 124 6.64 -4.21 -13.98
C ALA A 124 6.68 -4.47 -15.49
N PRO A 125 5.53 -4.45 -16.20
CA PRO A 125 5.51 -4.50 -17.66
C PRO A 125 6.29 -3.35 -18.31
N SER A 126 6.35 -2.17 -17.68
CA SER A 126 7.16 -1.03 -18.14
C SER A 126 7.75 -0.28 -16.96
N ALA A 127 8.81 0.51 -17.20
CA ALA A 127 9.51 1.30 -16.19
C ALA A 127 8.73 2.55 -15.70
N VAL A 128 7.43 2.39 -15.42
CA VAL A 128 6.52 3.45 -14.96
C VAL A 128 6.37 3.36 -13.44
N GLY A 129 6.96 4.32 -12.73
CA GLY A 129 6.88 4.42 -11.27
C GLY A 129 5.46 4.68 -10.76
N VAL A 130 5.18 4.22 -9.54
CA VAL A 130 4.00 4.69 -8.80
C VAL A 130 4.12 6.18 -8.52
N THR A 131 3.01 6.90 -8.45
CA THR A 131 3.00 8.36 -8.17
C THR A 131 3.23 8.66 -6.68
N ILE A 132 4.26 8.03 -6.10
CA ILE A 132 4.61 8.08 -4.68
C ILE A 132 6.07 8.57 -4.56
N PRO A 133 6.30 9.80 -4.04
CA PRO A 133 7.65 10.33 -3.85
C PRO A 133 8.56 9.40 -3.03
N GLY A 134 9.78 9.23 -3.53
CA GLY A 134 10.85 8.45 -2.89
C GLY A 134 10.82 6.95 -3.19
N ILE A 135 9.86 6.45 -3.97
CA ILE A 135 9.89 5.07 -4.47
C ILE A 135 10.57 5.08 -5.84
N PRO A 136 11.67 4.31 -6.04
CA PRO A 136 12.29 4.16 -7.35
C PRO A 136 11.33 3.63 -8.40
N ALA A 137 11.50 4.02 -9.66
CA ALA A 137 10.75 3.42 -10.75
C ALA A 137 11.06 1.91 -10.86
N PRO A 138 10.08 1.06 -11.22
CA PRO A 138 10.31 -0.36 -11.39
C PRO A 138 11.26 -0.63 -12.57
N ARG A 139 11.78 -1.83 -12.63
CA ARG A 139 12.44 -2.39 -13.80
C ARG A 139 11.40 -3.02 -14.72
N GLU A 140 11.55 -2.75 -16.00
CA GLU A 140 10.79 -3.43 -17.03
C GLU A 140 11.18 -4.92 -17.09
N LEU A 141 10.18 -5.79 -17.11
CA LEU A 141 10.36 -7.22 -17.24
C LEU A 141 10.85 -7.59 -18.64
N THR A 142 11.79 -8.51 -18.70
CA THR A 142 12.15 -9.21 -19.94
C THR A 142 11.15 -10.31 -20.24
N ASP A 143 11.09 -10.76 -21.50
CA ASP A 143 10.21 -11.86 -21.93
C ASP A 143 10.41 -13.13 -21.09
N ALA A 144 11.67 -13.52 -20.86
CA ALA A 144 12.00 -14.68 -20.03
C ALA A 144 11.51 -14.56 -18.58
N GLU A 145 11.53 -13.35 -18.01
CA GLU A 145 11.01 -13.13 -16.65
C GLU A 145 9.49 -13.13 -16.60
N ILE A 146 8.82 -12.73 -17.69
CA ILE A 146 7.36 -12.86 -17.80
C ILE A 146 6.98 -14.35 -17.75
N HIS A 147 7.69 -15.19 -18.49
CA HIS A 147 7.50 -16.64 -18.45
C HIS A 147 7.84 -17.27 -17.10
N ASP A 148 8.95 -16.89 -16.45
CA ASP A 148 9.30 -17.33 -15.06
C ASP A 148 8.15 -17.01 -14.09
N ILE A 149 7.57 -15.81 -14.16
CA ILE A 149 6.46 -15.43 -13.28
C ILE A 149 5.21 -16.26 -13.57
N ILE A 150 4.89 -16.55 -14.84
CA ILE A 150 3.77 -17.43 -15.21
C ILE A 150 3.94 -18.81 -14.58
N GLU A 151 5.13 -19.40 -14.69
CA GLU A 151 5.44 -20.71 -14.09
C GLU A 151 5.36 -20.70 -12.56
N ARG A 152 5.74 -19.59 -11.92
CA ARG A 152 5.61 -19.41 -10.46
C ARG A 152 4.17 -19.39 -9.99
N PHE A 153 3.25 -18.79 -10.75
CA PHE A 153 1.81 -18.88 -10.45
C PHE A 153 1.33 -20.34 -10.50
N ALA A 154 1.74 -21.10 -11.52
CA ALA A 154 1.38 -22.52 -11.65
C ALA A 154 1.97 -23.37 -10.53
N THR A 155 3.23 -23.11 -10.15
CA THR A 155 3.91 -23.79 -9.03
C THR A 155 3.18 -23.53 -7.71
N ALA A 156 2.87 -22.28 -7.40
CA ALA A 156 2.15 -21.94 -6.18
C ALA A 156 0.74 -22.55 -6.13
N ALA A 157 0.05 -22.65 -7.28
CA ALA A 157 -1.24 -23.32 -7.36
C ALA A 157 -1.15 -24.83 -7.13
N THR A 158 -0.11 -25.47 -7.65
CA THR A 158 0.17 -26.91 -7.44
C THR A 158 0.39 -27.19 -5.96
N VAL A 159 1.25 -26.41 -5.30
CA VAL A 159 1.50 -26.56 -3.86
C VAL A 159 0.23 -26.30 -3.05
N ALA A 160 -0.60 -25.31 -3.43
CA ALA A 160 -1.87 -25.06 -2.77
C ALA A 160 -2.83 -26.26 -2.88
N GLU A 161 -2.92 -26.89 -4.05
CA GLU A 161 -3.71 -28.11 -4.26
C GLU A 161 -3.19 -29.28 -3.39
N GLU A 162 -1.88 -29.53 -3.42
CA GLU A 162 -1.25 -30.60 -2.64
C GLU A 162 -1.44 -30.42 -1.13
N CYS A 163 -1.49 -29.17 -0.66
CA CYS A 163 -1.75 -28.81 0.74
C CYS A 163 -3.24 -28.76 1.09
N GLY A 164 -4.14 -29.15 0.18
CA GLY A 164 -5.57 -29.35 0.47
C GLY A 164 -6.45 -28.10 0.43
N PHE A 165 -5.99 -27.00 -0.17
CA PHE A 165 -6.88 -25.93 -0.63
C PHE A 165 -7.82 -26.47 -1.71
N ASP A 166 -8.98 -25.85 -1.91
CA ASP A 166 -9.96 -26.31 -2.90
C ASP A 166 -9.91 -25.51 -4.22
N GLY A 167 -9.02 -24.52 -4.30
CA GLY A 167 -8.84 -23.70 -5.48
C GLY A 167 -7.87 -22.54 -5.27
N VAL A 168 -7.67 -21.77 -6.34
CA VAL A 168 -6.91 -20.52 -6.35
C VAL A 168 -7.68 -19.39 -7.02
N GLN A 169 -7.40 -18.16 -6.58
CA GLN A 169 -7.85 -16.94 -7.23
C GLN A 169 -6.65 -16.12 -7.68
N ILE A 170 -6.53 -15.89 -8.99
CA ILE A 170 -5.48 -15.04 -9.58
C ILE A 170 -5.87 -13.58 -9.37
N HIS A 171 -4.98 -12.80 -8.74
CA HIS A 171 -5.25 -11.40 -8.46
C HIS A 171 -4.92 -10.47 -9.67
N ALA A 172 -5.89 -10.28 -10.56
CA ALA A 172 -5.83 -9.41 -11.74
C ALA A 172 -6.40 -8.00 -11.51
N ALA A 173 -6.28 -7.49 -10.29
CA ALA A 173 -6.96 -6.28 -9.84
C ALA A 173 -6.05 -5.38 -8.99
N HIS A 174 -6.57 -4.22 -8.62
CA HIS A 174 -5.99 -3.27 -7.68
C HIS A 174 -4.61 -2.69 -8.06
N GLY A 175 -4.15 -2.88 -9.30
CA GLY A 175 -2.87 -2.38 -9.78
C GLY A 175 -1.67 -3.23 -9.37
N TYR A 176 -1.85 -4.48 -8.92
CA TYR A 176 -0.78 -5.48 -8.83
C TYR A 176 -0.32 -5.95 -10.21
N LEU A 177 0.68 -6.82 -10.30
CA LEU A 177 1.40 -7.08 -11.56
C LEU A 177 0.46 -7.45 -12.72
N VAL A 178 -0.46 -8.38 -12.51
CA VAL A 178 -1.40 -8.81 -13.56
C VAL A 178 -2.27 -7.63 -14.02
N SER A 179 -2.79 -6.83 -13.07
CA SER A 179 -3.53 -5.60 -13.39
C SER A 179 -2.64 -4.53 -14.07
N GLN A 180 -1.33 -4.51 -13.79
CA GLN A 180 -0.39 -3.60 -14.44
C GLN A 180 -0.22 -3.93 -15.93
N PHE A 181 -0.28 -5.21 -16.31
CA PHE A 181 -0.26 -5.62 -17.72
C PHE A 181 -1.52 -5.17 -18.46
N LEU A 182 -2.69 -5.26 -17.81
CA LEU A 182 -3.98 -4.85 -18.39
C LEU A 182 -4.09 -3.33 -18.62
N SER A 183 -3.54 -2.52 -17.72
CA SER A 183 -3.72 -1.08 -17.76
C SER A 183 -2.76 -0.39 -18.74
N PRO A 184 -3.27 0.40 -19.70
CA PRO A 184 -2.43 1.14 -20.65
C PRO A 184 -1.63 2.27 -19.98
N LEU A 185 -1.90 2.60 -18.71
CA LEU A 185 -1.11 3.58 -17.95
C LEU A 185 0.17 2.99 -17.35
N SER A 186 0.21 1.68 -17.11
CA SER A 186 1.38 0.99 -16.57
C SER A 186 2.08 0.08 -17.56
N ASN A 187 1.39 -0.33 -18.64
CA ASN A 187 1.95 -1.15 -19.71
C ASN A 187 2.08 -0.32 -20.99
N LEU A 188 3.31 0.14 -21.25
CA LEU A 188 3.71 0.89 -22.44
C LEU A 188 4.52 0.03 -23.43
N ARG A 189 4.46 -1.30 -23.29
CA ARG A 189 5.21 -2.21 -24.15
C ARG A 189 4.66 -2.18 -25.58
N THR A 190 5.54 -2.53 -26.52
CA THR A 190 5.26 -2.61 -27.96
C THR A 190 5.48 -4.01 -28.52
N ASP A 191 5.74 -4.99 -27.65
CA ASP A 191 5.90 -6.40 -27.97
C ASP A 191 4.61 -7.19 -27.73
N ALA A 192 4.69 -8.51 -27.72
CA ALA A 192 3.53 -9.40 -27.58
C ALA A 192 2.76 -9.24 -26.25
N TRP A 193 3.30 -8.49 -25.29
CA TRP A 193 2.74 -8.29 -23.95
C TRP A 193 2.15 -6.90 -23.73
N GLY A 194 2.10 -6.03 -24.74
CA GLY A 194 1.49 -4.70 -24.63
C GLY A 194 0.95 -4.16 -25.95
N GLY A 195 0.44 -2.94 -25.94
CA GLY A 195 -0.29 -2.37 -27.09
C GLY A 195 -1.79 -2.45 -26.88
N ASP A 196 -2.51 -3.15 -27.75
CA ASP A 196 -3.97 -3.31 -27.67
C ASP A 196 -4.42 -4.21 -26.50
N ILE A 197 -5.72 -4.35 -26.31
CA ILE A 197 -6.28 -5.13 -25.19
C ILE A 197 -5.93 -6.62 -25.28
N ASP A 198 -5.85 -7.21 -26.48
CA ASP A 198 -5.52 -8.62 -26.67
C ASP A 198 -4.08 -8.92 -26.19
N HIS A 199 -3.12 -8.08 -26.57
CA HIS A 199 -1.73 -8.22 -26.14
C HIS A 199 -1.55 -7.91 -24.64
N ARG A 200 -2.26 -6.90 -24.12
CA ARG A 200 -2.22 -6.57 -22.69
C ARG A 200 -2.88 -7.64 -21.81
N ALA A 201 -3.93 -8.31 -22.31
CA ALA A 201 -4.59 -9.41 -21.63
C ALA A 201 -3.80 -10.72 -21.67
N ARG A 202 -2.86 -10.87 -22.61
CA ARG A 202 -2.06 -12.09 -22.80
C ARG A 202 -1.45 -12.59 -21.49
N PHE A 203 -0.82 -11.74 -20.69
CA PHE A 203 -0.20 -12.15 -19.43
C PHE A 203 -1.19 -12.83 -18.49
N LEU A 204 -2.39 -12.26 -18.32
CA LEU A 204 -3.44 -12.87 -17.50
C LEU A 204 -3.88 -14.23 -18.07
N LEU A 205 -4.14 -14.30 -19.38
CA LEU A 205 -4.60 -15.52 -20.02
C LEU A 205 -3.55 -16.65 -19.92
N GLU A 206 -2.28 -16.33 -20.11
CA GLU A 206 -1.19 -17.30 -19.97
C GLU A 206 -1.03 -17.77 -18.51
N VAL A 207 -1.19 -16.89 -17.51
CA VAL A 207 -1.24 -17.30 -16.10
C VAL A 207 -2.41 -18.26 -15.83
N VAL A 208 -3.61 -17.95 -16.31
CA VAL A 208 -4.80 -18.81 -16.16
C VAL A 208 -4.56 -20.18 -16.79
N ARG A 209 -4.03 -20.21 -18.02
CA ARG A 209 -3.75 -21.45 -18.76
C ARG A 209 -2.69 -22.29 -18.07
N ALA A 210 -1.59 -21.68 -17.61
CA ALA A 210 -0.53 -22.38 -16.91
C ALA A 210 -1.01 -22.97 -15.58
N VAL A 211 -1.76 -22.19 -14.78
CA VAL A 211 -2.37 -22.68 -13.53
C VAL A 211 -3.33 -23.82 -13.81
N ARG A 212 -4.25 -23.66 -14.78
CA ARG A 212 -5.22 -24.71 -15.12
C ARG A 212 -4.54 -25.99 -15.62
N ALA A 213 -3.45 -25.88 -16.37
CA ALA A 213 -2.70 -27.04 -16.86
C ALA A 213 -1.96 -27.79 -15.74
N ALA A 214 -1.64 -27.12 -14.64
CA ALA A 214 -0.87 -27.69 -13.52
C ALA A 214 -1.74 -28.37 -12.45
N VAL A 215 -3.02 -27.99 -12.33
CA VAL A 215 -3.92 -28.47 -11.26
C VAL A 215 -4.98 -29.45 -11.76
N ALA A 216 -5.57 -30.24 -10.87
CA ALA A 216 -6.60 -31.19 -11.26
C ALA A 216 -7.89 -30.49 -11.76
N PRO A 217 -8.71 -31.14 -12.62
CA PRO A 217 -9.95 -30.57 -13.13
C PRO A 217 -10.98 -30.17 -12.05
N GLY A 218 -10.92 -30.81 -10.88
CA GLY A 218 -11.80 -30.52 -9.74
C GLY A 218 -11.32 -29.37 -8.84
N PHE A 219 -10.09 -28.90 -9.04
CA PHE A 219 -9.53 -27.77 -8.30
C PHE A 219 -9.94 -26.45 -8.95
N ALA A 220 -10.52 -25.54 -8.18
CA ALA A 220 -11.09 -24.33 -8.75
C ALA A 220 -10.02 -23.31 -9.17
N VAL A 221 -10.21 -22.64 -10.30
CA VAL A 221 -9.39 -21.52 -10.77
C VAL A 221 -10.29 -20.32 -11.05
N ALA A 222 -10.05 -19.25 -10.30
CA ALA A 222 -10.81 -18.01 -10.38
C ALA A 222 -9.92 -16.81 -10.68
N VAL A 223 -10.54 -15.71 -11.14
CA VAL A 223 -9.84 -14.45 -11.39
C VAL A 223 -10.56 -13.32 -10.68
N LYS A 224 -9.80 -12.46 -9.99
CA LYS A 224 -10.32 -11.18 -9.48
C LYS A 224 -9.92 -10.04 -10.40
N LEU A 225 -10.90 -9.35 -10.99
CA LEU A 225 -10.70 -8.31 -12.01
C LEU A 225 -11.26 -6.96 -11.55
N ASN A 226 -10.61 -5.87 -11.94
CA ASN A 226 -11.14 -4.51 -11.76
C ASN A 226 -12.31 -4.25 -12.73
N SER A 227 -13.36 -3.58 -12.27
CA SER A 227 -14.40 -3.03 -13.16
C SER A 227 -13.83 -1.92 -14.06
N ALA A 228 -13.00 -1.05 -13.48
CA ALA A 228 -12.20 -0.03 -14.16
C ALA A 228 -11.13 0.53 -13.20
N ASP A 229 -10.13 1.24 -13.74
CA ASP A 229 -9.11 1.93 -12.93
C ASP A 229 -9.56 3.32 -12.44
N PHE A 230 -10.67 3.86 -12.98
CA PHE A 230 -11.21 5.19 -12.67
C PHE A 230 -10.20 6.33 -12.85
N GLN A 231 -9.26 6.15 -13.77
CA GLN A 231 -8.27 7.15 -14.18
C GLN A 231 -8.46 7.48 -15.65
N ARG A 232 -8.25 8.75 -16.01
CA ARG A 232 -8.35 9.18 -17.41
C ARG A 232 -7.28 8.47 -18.23
N GLY A 233 -7.71 7.69 -19.22
CA GLY A 233 -6.81 6.90 -20.08
C GLY A 233 -6.31 5.60 -19.44
N GLY A 234 -6.90 5.14 -18.32
CA GLY A 234 -6.62 3.83 -17.72
C GLY A 234 -7.54 2.72 -18.21
N PHE A 235 -7.45 1.55 -17.58
CA PHE A 235 -8.28 0.39 -17.89
C PHE A 235 -9.77 0.73 -17.75
N THR A 236 -10.50 0.59 -18.86
CA THR A 236 -11.91 1.02 -18.97
C THR A 236 -12.88 -0.14 -18.70
N GLU A 237 -14.16 0.19 -18.48
CA GLU A 237 -15.23 -0.83 -18.36
C GLU A 237 -15.39 -1.66 -19.64
N ASP A 238 -15.20 -1.03 -20.82
CA ASP A 238 -15.27 -1.71 -22.12
C ASP A 238 -14.13 -2.73 -22.27
N GLU A 239 -12.91 -2.33 -21.89
CA GLU A 239 -11.75 -3.22 -21.88
C GLU A 239 -11.89 -4.33 -20.82
N SER A 240 -12.48 -4.02 -19.67
CA SER A 240 -12.78 -5.03 -18.64
C SER A 240 -13.78 -6.07 -19.15
N ARG A 241 -14.83 -5.65 -19.88
CA ARG A 241 -15.75 -6.58 -20.55
C ARG A 241 -15.08 -7.42 -21.64
N ALA A 242 -14.19 -6.82 -22.44
CA ALA A 242 -13.42 -7.57 -23.43
C ALA A 242 -12.55 -8.65 -22.77
N VAL A 243 -11.88 -8.32 -21.65
CA VAL A 243 -11.11 -9.30 -20.87
C VAL A 243 -12.01 -10.38 -20.28
N VAL A 244 -13.19 -10.04 -19.75
CA VAL A 244 -14.18 -11.01 -19.27
C VAL A 244 -14.60 -11.97 -20.38
N GLU A 245 -14.83 -11.47 -21.59
CA GLU A 245 -15.18 -12.31 -22.74
C GLU A 245 -14.02 -13.24 -23.17
N MET A 246 -12.78 -12.77 -23.07
CA MET A 246 -11.62 -13.65 -23.29
C MET A 246 -11.53 -14.74 -22.21
N LEU A 247 -11.71 -14.36 -20.95
CA LEU A 247 -11.69 -15.27 -19.79
C LEU A 247 -12.83 -16.29 -19.83
N SER A 248 -14.01 -15.93 -20.34
CA SER A 248 -15.16 -16.84 -20.43
C SER A 248 -14.96 -17.97 -21.45
N ARG A 249 -13.98 -17.83 -22.35
CA ARG A 249 -13.53 -18.87 -23.28
C ARG A 249 -12.44 -19.77 -22.69
N GLU A 250 -11.88 -19.39 -21.54
CA GLU A 250 -10.95 -20.21 -20.76
C GLU A 250 -11.69 -21.04 -19.72
N SER A 251 -11.02 -22.05 -19.15
CA SER A 251 -11.57 -22.91 -18.10
C SER A 251 -11.51 -22.26 -16.71
N ILE A 252 -12.25 -21.16 -16.52
CA ILE A 252 -12.39 -20.44 -15.25
C ILE A 252 -13.69 -20.81 -14.55
N ASP A 253 -13.61 -20.95 -13.22
CA ASP A 253 -14.73 -21.38 -12.39
C ASP A 253 -15.54 -20.22 -11.79
N LEU A 254 -14.90 -19.05 -11.61
CA LEU A 254 -15.52 -17.85 -11.06
C LEU A 254 -14.73 -16.60 -11.46
N ILE A 255 -15.44 -15.55 -11.88
CA ILE A 255 -14.87 -14.20 -12.03
C ILE A 255 -15.37 -13.33 -10.88
N GLU A 256 -14.46 -12.84 -10.03
CA GLU A 256 -14.78 -11.84 -9.03
C GLU A 256 -14.55 -10.43 -9.59
N ILE A 257 -15.62 -9.64 -9.66
CA ILE A 257 -15.55 -8.22 -10.00
C ILE A 257 -15.32 -7.40 -8.74
N SER A 258 -14.28 -6.55 -8.79
CA SER A 258 -13.94 -5.60 -7.74
C SER A 258 -13.78 -4.18 -8.29
N GLY A 259 -13.82 -3.18 -7.40
CA GLY A 259 -13.69 -1.77 -7.79
C GLY A 259 -12.46 -1.08 -7.24
N GLY A 260 -11.67 -0.45 -8.13
CA GLY A 260 -10.61 0.50 -7.79
C GLY A 260 -9.18 -0.02 -7.93
N SER A 261 -8.19 0.88 -7.83
CA SER A 261 -6.75 0.58 -7.81
C SER A 261 -6.07 1.31 -6.65
N TYR A 262 -4.88 0.93 -6.19
CA TYR A 262 -4.19 1.70 -5.12
C TYR A 262 -3.93 3.16 -5.52
N GLU A 263 -3.86 3.45 -6.82
CA GLU A 263 -3.66 4.80 -7.38
C GLU A 263 -4.97 5.60 -7.57
N SER A 264 -6.12 4.97 -7.31
CA SER A 264 -7.44 5.61 -7.26
C SER A 264 -8.14 5.27 -5.94
N PRO A 265 -8.51 6.23 -5.08
CA PRO A 265 -8.97 5.97 -3.71
C PRO A 265 -10.32 5.21 -3.59
N ALA A 266 -10.86 4.67 -4.68
CA ALA A 266 -11.94 3.70 -4.70
C ALA A 266 -11.65 2.46 -3.82
N MET A 267 -10.41 1.94 -3.80
CA MET A 267 -10.01 0.84 -2.92
C MET A 267 -10.03 1.18 -1.42
N MET A 268 -9.77 2.44 -1.08
CA MET A 268 -9.90 2.96 0.29
C MET A 268 -11.35 3.33 0.64
N GLY A 269 -12.31 2.89 -0.18
CA GLY A 269 -13.73 3.11 0.05
C GLY A 269 -14.14 4.58 0.01
N LYS A 270 -13.42 5.48 -0.68
CA LYS A 270 -13.84 6.88 -0.88
C LYS A 270 -13.34 7.37 -2.25
N PRO A 271 -14.16 7.36 -3.33
CA PRO A 271 -13.77 7.98 -4.59
C PRO A 271 -13.45 9.47 -4.40
N SER A 272 -12.64 10.00 -5.32
CA SER A 272 -12.19 11.40 -5.35
C SER A 272 -13.33 12.38 -5.68
N THR A 273 -14.44 11.89 -6.21
CA THR A 273 -15.73 12.58 -6.32
C THR A 273 -16.55 12.36 -5.04
N ALA A 274 -17.22 13.42 -4.59
CA ALA A 274 -17.86 13.49 -3.28
C ALA A 274 -18.71 12.25 -2.90
N SER A 275 -18.45 11.68 -1.72
CA SER A 275 -19.45 11.08 -0.81
C SER A 275 -20.60 10.29 -1.47
N ALA A 276 -20.31 9.29 -2.30
CA ALA A 276 -21.34 8.32 -2.70
C ALA A 276 -21.73 7.47 -1.47
N SER A 277 -23.03 7.47 -1.13
CA SER A 277 -23.60 6.63 -0.07
C SER A 277 -23.37 5.14 -0.36
N THR A 278 -23.38 4.28 0.67
CA THR A 278 -23.22 2.81 0.51
C THR A 278 -24.12 2.25 -0.59
N ARG A 279 -25.40 2.66 -0.62
CA ARG A 279 -26.37 2.29 -1.65
C ARG A 279 -25.95 2.66 -3.08
N ALA A 280 -25.34 3.83 -3.26
CA ALA A 280 -24.89 4.27 -4.57
C ALA A 280 -23.68 3.47 -5.08
N ARG A 281 -22.89 2.89 -4.18
CA ARG A 281 -21.78 2.00 -4.54
C ARG A 281 -22.29 0.60 -4.87
N GLU A 282 -23.19 0.08 -4.02
CA GLU A 282 -23.87 -1.18 -4.27
C GLU A 282 -24.54 -1.16 -5.65
N ALA A 283 -25.31 -0.11 -5.97
CA ALA A 283 -25.93 0.07 -7.28
C ALA A 283 -24.91 0.12 -8.44
N TYR A 284 -23.82 0.89 -8.32
CA TYR A 284 -22.81 0.99 -9.36
C TYR A 284 -22.20 -0.38 -9.72
N PHE A 285 -21.86 -1.19 -8.72
CA PHE A 285 -21.27 -2.51 -8.99
C PHE A 285 -22.27 -3.51 -9.57
N LEU A 286 -23.55 -3.40 -9.21
CA LEU A 286 -24.61 -4.24 -9.78
C LEU A 286 -24.90 -3.86 -11.24
N ASP A 287 -25.00 -2.57 -11.55
CA ASP A 287 -25.16 -2.09 -12.93
C ASP A 287 -24.01 -2.60 -13.81
N TYR A 288 -22.77 -2.51 -13.31
CA TYR A 288 -21.62 -3.05 -14.02
C TYR A 288 -21.66 -4.59 -14.13
N ALA A 289 -22.02 -5.30 -13.06
CA ALA A 289 -22.13 -6.77 -13.06
C ALA A 289 -23.15 -7.29 -14.09
N ALA A 290 -24.27 -6.59 -14.29
CA ALA A 290 -25.24 -6.91 -15.34
C ALA A 290 -24.59 -6.86 -16.75
N THR A 291 -23.69 -5.90 -17.00
CA THR A 291 -22.95 -5.82 -18.27
C THR A 291 -21.92 -6.95 -18.42
N VAL A 292 -21.30 -7.39 -17.32
CA VAL A 292 -20.36 -8.53 -17.28
C VAL A 292 -21.12 -9.84 -17.54
N ARG A 293 -22.31 -10.02 -16.93
CA ARG A 293 -23.19 -11.17 -17.18
C ARG A 293 -23.55 -11.30 -18.66
N ALA A 294 -23.80 -10.18 -19.35
CA ALA A 294 -24.07 -10.20 -20.79
C ALA A 294 -22.85 -10.68 -21.60
N ALA A 295 -21.62 -10.33 -21.20
CA ALA A 295 -20.38 -10.77 -21.85
C ALA A 295 -19.99 -12.22 -21.51
N ALA A 296 -20.40 -12.72 -20.34
CA ALA A 296 -20.13 -14.09 -19.89
C ALA A 296 -21.39 -14.75 -19.28
N PRO A 297 -22.36 -15.18 -20.10
CA PRO A 297 -23.65 -15.68 -19.60
C PRO A 297 -23.55 -16.93 -18.73
N SER A 298 -22.58 -17.80 -19.00
CA SER A 298 -22.43 -19.10 -18.33
C SER A 298 -21.33 -19.13 -17.27
N THR A 299 -20.51 -18.09 -17.16
CA THR A 299 -19.42 -18.03 -16.17
C THR A 299 -19.99 -17.53 -14.85
N PRO A 300 -19.74 -18.22 -13.71
CA PRO A 300 -20.13 -17.70 -12.42
C PRO A 300 -19.49 -16.35 -12.10
N ILE A 301 -20.26 -15.40 -11.58
CA ILE A 301 -19.81 -14.04 -11.27
C ILE A 301 -19.95 -13.79 -9.77
N ALA A 302 -18.85 -13.40 -9.13
CA ALA A 302 -18.86 -12.82 -7.79
C ALA A 302 -18.73 -11.30 -7.86
N VAL A 303 -19.43 -10.57 -6.99
CA VAL A 303 -19.29 -9.10 -6.89
C VAL A 303 -18.89 -8.71 -5.48
N THR A 304 -17.81 -7.95 -5.38
CA THR A 304 -17.30 -7.42 -4.11
C THR A 304 -17.15 -5.91 -4.19
N GLY A 305 -17.99 -5.18 -3.44
CA GLY A 305 -18.05 -3.73 -3.63
C GLY A 305 -18.92 -2.96 -2.64
N GLY A 306 -18.81 -3.22 -1.34
CA GLY A 306 -19.48 -2.38 -0.34
C GLY A 306 -20.86 -2.83 0.11
N PHE A 307 -21.27 -4.06 -0.21
CA PHE A 307 -22.46 -4.70 0.35
C PHE A 307 -22.49 -4.64 1.88
N ARG A 308 -23.62 -4.19 2.43
CA ARG A 308 -23.85 -4.11 3.89
C ARG A 308 -25.18 -4.71 4.34
N SER A 309 -26.24 -4.61 3.54
CA SER A 309 -27.57 -5.10 3.93
C SER A 309 -27.90 -6.44 3.31
N GLU A 310 -28.57 -7.31 4.07
CA GLU A 310 -29.12 -8.57 3.59
C GLU A 310 -29.98 -8.34 2.35
N THR A 311 -30.84 -7.32 2.38
CA THR A 311 -31.75 -7.02 1.26
C THR A 311 -31.01 -6.71 -0.03
N ALA A 312 -29.95 -5.90 0.01
CA ALA A 312 -29.17 -5.58 -1.20
C ALA A 312 -28.43 -6.82 -1.73
N MET A 313 -27.96 -7.69 -0.83
CA MET A 313 -27.32 -8.95 -1.23
C MET A 313 -28.34 -9.92 -1.84
N SER A 314 -29.53 -10.05 -1.24
CA SER A 314 -30.62 -10.89 -1.72
C SER A 314 -31.18 -10.40 -3.06
N GLU A 315 -31.28 -9.08 -3.25
CA GLU A 315 -31.69 -8.48 -4.53
C GLU A 315 -30.65 -8.77 -5.62
N ALA A 316 -29.36 -8.60 -5.34
CA ALA A 316 -28.27 -8.90 -6.27
C ALA A 316 -28.26 -10.35 -6.77
N ILE A 317 -28.51 -11.30 -5.87
CA ILE A 317 -28.62 -12.72 -6.21
C ILE A 317 -29.95 -13.02 -6.93
N GLY A 318 -31.04 -12.42 -6.47
CA GLY A 318 -32.39 -12.64 -6.99
C GLY A 318 -32.59 -12.08 -8.40
N SER A 319 -31.91 -10.98 -8.76
CA SER A 319 -31.92 -10.42 -10.11
C SER A 319 -31.09 -11.24 -11.10
N GLY A 320 -30.13 -12.03 -10.61
CA GLY A 320 -29.18 -12.79 -11.45
C GLY A 320 -27.99 -11.95 -11.95
N ASP A 321 -27.84 -10.72 -11.45
CA ASP A 321 -26.70 -9.84 -11.80
C ASP A 321 -25.37 -10.41 -11.30
N CYS A 322 -25.39 -11.17 -10.21
CA CYS A 322 -24.27 -12.00 -9.76
C CYS A 322 -24.72 -13.33 -9.14
N ASP A 323 -23.81 -14.29 -9.06
CA ASP A 323 -24.05 -15.59 -8.42
C ASP A 323 -23.56 -15.63 -6.98
N VAL A 324 -22.58 -14.79 -6.64
CA VAL A 324 -21.93 -14.76 -5.33
C VAL A 324 -21.70 -13.31 -4.89
N VAL A 325 -22.02 -13.01 -3.64
CA VAL A 325 -21.72 -11.72 -3.00
C VAL A 325 -20.47 -11.85 -2.14
N GLY A 326 -19.46 -11.01 -2.41
CA GLY A 326 -18.24 -10.96 -1.60
C GLY A 326 -18.28 -9.91 -0.49
N LEU A 327 -17.92 -10.34 0.72
CA LEU A 327 -17.80 -9.51 1.91
C LEU A 327 -16.33 -9.37 2.33
N GLY A 328 -15.87 -8.12 2.43
CA GLY A 328 -14.53 -7.78 2.92
C GLY A 328 -14.58 -7.24 4.35
N ARG A 329 -14.41 -5.93 4.52
CA ARG A 329 -14.30 -5.21 5.81
C ARG A 329 -15.23 -5.68 6.96
N PRO A 330 -16.54 -5.93 6.76
CA PRO A 330 -17.40 -6.38 7.86
C PRO A 330 -16.94 -7.69 8.52
N THR A 331 -16.29 -8.58 7.75
CA THR A 331 -15.84 -9.88 8.24
C THR A 331 -14.68 -9.78 9.24
N ALA A 332 -13.97 -8.64 9.28
CA ALA A 332 -12.91 -8.37 10.26
C ALA A 332 -13.47 -8.08 11.66
N VAL A 333 -14.72 -7.60 11.74
CA VAL A 333 -15.39 -7.26 13.01
C VAL A 333 -16.43 -8.31 13.37
N VAL A 334 -17.07 -8.91 12.37
CA VAL A 334 -18.09 -9.93 12.50
C VAL A 334 -17.65 -11.17 11.70
N PRO A 335 -16.79 -12.05 12.27
CA PRO A 335 -16.32 -13.23 11.55
C PRO A 335 -17.46 -14.12 11.05
N ALA A 336 -18.57 -14.21 11.80
CA ALA A 336 -19.77 -14.96 11.41
C ALA A 336 -20.78 -14.15 10.57
N ALA A 337 -20.33 -13.20 9.76
CA ALA A 337 -21.20 -12.31 9.01
C ALA A 337 -22.17 -13.06 8.08
N ALA A 338 -21.69 -14.06 7.33
CA ALA A 338 -22.53 -14.82 6.41
C ALA A 338 -23.69 -15.53 7.14
N HIS A 339 -23.39 -16.28 8.21
CA HIS A 339 -24.42 -16.92 9.02
C HIS A 339 -25.44 -15.89 9.57
N ARG A 340 -24.97 -14.74 10.07
CA ARG A 340 -25.86 -13.71 10.66
C ARG A 340 -26.75 -13.03 9.64
N VAL A 341 -26.27 -12.84 8.40
CA VAL A 341 -27.04 -12.29 7.28
C VAL A 341 -28.08 -13.32 6.83
N ILE A 342 -27.65 -14.55 6.53
CA ILE A 342 -28.55 -15.62 6.05
C ILE A 342 -29.64 -15.95 7.06
N SER A 343 -29.31 -15.96 8.36
CA SER A 343 -30.28 -16.27 9.41
C SER A 343 -31.19 -15.08 9.79
N GLY A 344 -31.05 -13.92 9.13
CA GLY A 344 -31.80 -12.69 9.45
C GLY A 344 -31.46 -12.05 10.81
N ARG A 345 -30.40 -12.51 11.50
CA ARG A 345 -29.99 -12.00 12.82
C ARG A 345 -29.34 -10.62 12.73
N THR A 346 -28.76 -10.28 11.58
CA THR A 346 -28.10 -9.00 11.36
C THR A 346 -28.38 -8.55 9.93
N PRO A 347 -29.50 -7.85 9.71
CA PRO A 347 -29.92 -7.45 8.38
C PRO A 347 -29.02 -6.36 7.79
N VAL A 348 -28.23 -5.66 8.61
CA VAL A 348 -27.21 -4.71 8.18
C VAL A 348 -25.93 -4.97 8.95
N LEU A 349 -24.85 -5.24 8.23
CA LEU A 349 -23.52 -5.39 8.80
C LEU A 349 -22.89 -4.02 9.00
N ASP A 350 -22.55 -3.67 10.23
CA ASP A 350 -21.80 -2.45 10.50
C ASP A 350 -20.35 -2.56 10.01
N SER A 351 -19.81 -1.46 9.50
CA SER A 351 -18.37 -1.27 9.38
C SER A 351 -17.99 0.02 10.08
N ALA A 352 -16.99 -0.03 10.95
CA ALA A 352 -16.50 1.17 11.62
C ALA A 352 -16.12 2.24 10.58
N ASP A 353 -16.76 3.41 10.62
CA ASP A 353 -16.36 4.57 9.82
C ASP A 353 -15.37 5.39 10.63
N LEU A 354 -14.08 5.16 10.36
CA LEU A 354 -13.01 5.86 11.02
C LEU A 354 -12.83 7.22 10.36
N SER A 355 -13.40 8.25 10.99
CA SER A 355 -13.19 9.64 10.60
C SER A 355 -12.44 10.40 11.69
N LEU A 356 -11.44 11.17 11.27
CA LEU A 356 -10.84 12.15 12.16
C LEU A 356 -11.89 13.26 12.36
N ARG A 357 -12.28 13.51 13.61
CA ARG A 357 -13.18 14.61 13.98
C ARG A 357 -12.47 15.96 13.80
N LEU A 358 -12.24 16.35 12.54
CA LEU A 358 -11.61 17.60 12.13
C LEU A 358 -12.67 18.58 11.61
N PRO A 359 -12.46 19.91 11.78
CA PRO A 359 -13.32 20.92 11.16
C PRO A 359 -13.49 20.67 9.65
N SER A 360 -14.70 20.85 9.11
CA SER A 360 -15.08 20.54 7.72
C SER A 360 -14.10 21.08 6.66
N ARG A 361 -13.57 22.28 6.89
CA ARG A 361 -12.54 22.95 6.06
C ARG A 361 -11.18 22.24 5.96
N LEU A 362 -10.84 21.39 6.93
CA LEU A 362 -9.61 20.59 6.95
C LEU A 362 -9.84 19.16 6.44
N ARG A 363 -11.09 18.67 6.50
CA ARG A 363 -11.48 17.30 6.12
C ARG A 363 -11.41 17.04 4.62
N THR A 364 -11.47 18.07 3.78
CA THR A 364 -11.41 17.94 2.32
C THR A 364 -9.97 17.86 1.78
N SER A 365 -8.96 18.08 2.63
CA SER A 365 -7.55 18.03 2.21
C SER A 365 -7.16 16.61 1.77
N PRO A 366 -6.55 16.43 0.58
CA PRO A 366 -6.07 15.12 0.11
C PRO A 366 -5.13 14.43 1.11
N SER A 367 -4.30 15.20 1.81
CA SER A 367 -3.41 14.69 2.87
C SER A 367 -4.16 14.11 4.05
N VAL A 368 -5.28 14.73 4.46
CA VAL A 368 -6.11 14.24 5.57
C VAL A 368 -6.84 12.97 5.16
N LYS A 369 -7.42 12.93 3.95
CA LYS A 369 -8.04 11.72 3.40
C LYS A 369 -7.06 10.55 3.31
N SER A 370 -5.81 10.81 2.94
CA SER A 370 -4.75 9.77 2.86
C SER A 370 -4.41 9.21 4.25
N ILE A 371 -4.32 10.07 5.27
CA ILE A 371 -4.07 9.64 6.66
C ILE A 371 -5.27 8.86 7.22
N GLU A 372 -6.50 9.32 6.96
CA GLU A 372 -7.71 8.60 7.35
C GLU A 372 -7.76 7.21 6.71
N GLY A 373 -7.45 7.10 5.41
CA GLY A 373 -7.39 5.80 4.72
C GLY A 373 -6.32 4.86 5.29
N ALA A 374 -5.12 5.37 5.59
CA ALA A 374 -4.05 4.57 6.20
C ALA A 374 -4.41 4.09 7.63
N LEU A 375 -5.06 4.95 8.42
CA LEU A 375 -5.56 4.58 9.74
C LEU A 375 -6.72 3.59 9.67
N ASP A 376 -7.62 3.74 8.70
CA ASP A 376 -8.73 2.81 8.45
C ASP A 376 -8.21 1.42 8.10
N LEU A 377 -7.25 1.35 7.17
CA LEU A 377 -6.57 0.11 6.80
C LEU A 377 -5.92 -0.54 8.03
N GLN A 378 -5.09 0.21 8.76
CA GLN A 378 -4.41 -0.34 9.95
C GLN A 378 -5.40 -0.79 11.01
N TRP A 379 -6.49 -0.07 11.23
CA TRP A 379 -7.49 -0.46 12.22
C TRP A 379 -8.12 -1.80 11.87
N HIS A 380 -8.46 -2.04 10.60
CA HIS A 380 -8.99 -3.33 10.17
C HIS A 380 -7.93 -4.43 10.30
N THR A 381 -6.69 -4.16 9.92
CA THR A 381 -5.58 -5.10 10.12
C THR A 381 -5.39 -5.46 11.60
N ASP A 382 -5.52 -4.48 12.51
CA ASP A 382 -5.46 -4.74 13.95
C ASP A 382 -6.58 -5.68 14.43
N GLN A 383 -7.78 -5.64 13.82
CA GLN A 383 -8.86 -6.58 14.13
C GLN A 383 -8.53 -8.00 13.66
N LEU A 384 -8.00 -8.15 12.44
CA LEU A 384 -7.54 -9.44 11.91
C LEU A 384 -6.45 -10.04 12.80
N HIS A 385 -5.53 -9.20 13.29
CA HIS A 385 -4.46 -9.60 14.19
C HIS A 385 -4.98 -9.95 15.59
N ALA A 386 -6.07 -9.32 16.05
CA ALA A 386 -6.74 -9.73 17.27
C ALA A 386 -7.33 -11.14 17.13
N LEU A 387 -8.06 -11.40 16.04
CA LEU A 387 -8.63 -12.71 15.71
C LEU A 387 -7.56 -13.80 15.60
N GLY A 388 -6.46 -13.55 14.87
CA GLY A 388 -5.35 -14.50 14.76
C GLY A 388 -4.61 -14.72 16.08
N ALA A 389 -4.65 -13.76 17.00
CA ALA A 389 -4.15 -13.90 18.37
C ALA A 389 -5.18 -14.50 19.34
N ASP A 390 -6.26 -15.10 18.83
CA ASP A 390 -7.36 -15.69 19.60
C ASP A 390 -8.06 -14.70 20.56
N ARG A 391 -8.23 -13.46 20.08
CA ARG A 391 -8.98 -12.41 20.78
C ARG A 391 -10.19 -12.00 19.95
N GLU A 392 -11.20 -11.47 20.63
CA GLU A 392 -12.34 -10.87 19.94
C GLU A 392 -11.96 -9.53 19.27
N PRO A 393 -12.57 -9.20 18.13
CA PRO A 393 -12.47 -7.86 17.56
C PRO A 393 -12.93 -6.81 18.59
N ASP A 394 -12.29 -5.64 18.55
CA ASP A 394 -12.65 -4.47 19.34
C ASP A 394 -13.17 -3.37 18.39
N PRO A 395 -14.50 -3.33 18.12
CA PRO A 395 -15.12 -2.29 17.29
C PRO A 395 -14.92 -0.87 17.86
N GLN A 396 -14.65 -0.75 19.16
CA GLN A 396 -14.48 0.53 19.85
C GLN A 396 -12.99 0.92 19.98
N ARG A 397 -12.09 0.18 19.33
CA ARG A 397 -10.64 0.43 19.39
C ARG A 397 -10.34 1.88 19.02
N PRO A 398 -9.74 2.67 19.94
CA PRO A 398 -9.52 4.09 19.70
C PRO A 398 -8.39 4.33 18.70
N LEU A 399 -8.58 5.28 17.78
CA LEU A 399 -7.62 5.64 16.72
C LEU A 399 -6.19 5.91 17.22
N ARG A 400 -6.02 6.44 18.44
CA ARG A 400 -4.69 6.64 19.03
C ARG A 400 -3.92 5.32 19.25
N LYS A 401 -4.62 4.24 19.62
CA LYS A 401 -4.01 2.91 19.76
C LYS A 401 -3.62 2.36 18.40
N THR A 402 -4.49 2.52 17.40
CA THR A 402 -4.18 2.20 15.99
C THR A 402 -2.97 2.98 15.50
N ALA A 403 -2.88 4.29 15.79
CA ALA A 403 -1.74 5.08 15.36
C ALA A 403 -0.42 4.59 15.98
N VAL A 404 -0.45 4.19 17.25
CA VAL A 404 0.72 3.60 17.94
C VAL A 404 1.11 2.25 17.30
N THR A 405 0.15 1.39 16.97
CA THR A 405 0.45 0.12 16.28
C THR A 405 0.95 0.37 14.86
N THR A 406 0.42 1.37 14.14
CA THR A 406 0.97 1.81 12.85
C THR A 406 2.45 2.19 12.97
N VAL A 407 2.83 3.03 13.95
CA VAL A 407 4.25 3.40 14.15
C VAL A 407 5.10 2.17 14.47
N LYS A 408 4.62 1.29 15.36
CA LYS A 408 5.38 0.10 15.76
C LYS A 408 5.60 -0.87 14.60
N ARG A 409 4.62 -1.01 13.70
CA ARG A 409 4.65 -1.99 12.62
C ARG A 409 5.30 -1.46 11.33
N ASN A 410 4.99 -0.22 10.99
CA ASN A 410 5.35 0.38 9.70
C ASN A 410 6.41 1.49 9.84
N GLY A 411 6.89 1.76 11.05
CA GLY A 411 7.81 2.86 11.36
C GLY A 411 7.12 4.24 11.38
N ILE A 412 7.89 5.29 11.76
CA ILE A 412 7.41 6.68 11.82
C ILE A 412 6.99 7.21 10.44
N ASP A 413 7.50 6.61 9.36
CA ASP A 413 7.20 7.00 7.98
C ASP A 413 5.75 6.71 7.54
N ALA A 414 5.01 5.89 8.28
CA ALA A 414 3.63 5.52 7.97
C ALA A 414 2.61 6.68 8.02
N PHE A 415 2.97 7.81 8.65
CA PHE A 415 2.14 9.02 8.73
C PHE A 415 2.48 10.08 7.68
N ARG A 416 3.45 9.83 6.79
CA ARG A 416 3.83 10.81 5.78
C ARG A 416 2.77 10.86 4.66
N SER A 417 1.90 11.86 4.72
CA SER A 417 1.03 12.23 3.58
C SER A 417 1.91 12.53 2.36
N LYS A 418 1.85 11.69 1.33
CA LYS A 418 2.58 11.87 0.08
C LYS A 418 1.65 12.54 -0.94
N ARG A 419 1.93 13.82 -1.24
CA ARG A 419 1.18 14.61 -2.23
C ARG A 419 1.38 14.01 -3.63
N ALA A 420 0.28 13.73 -4.33
CA ALA A 420 0.27 13.65 -5.78
C ALA A 420 0.61 15.04 -6.35
N VAL A 421 1.63 15.11 -7.21
CA VAL A 421 1.93 16.29 -8.02
C VAL A 421 1.64 15.92 -9.46
N THR A 422 0.55 16.45 -10.00
CA THR A 422 0.25 16.40 -11.43
C THR A 422 1.34 17.16 -12.19
N ALA A 423 1.84 16.55 -13.28
CA ALA A 423 2.84 17.13 -14.16
C ALA A 423 2.36 18.49 -14.70
N GLY A 424 3.17 19.54 -14.47
CA GLY A 424 2.89 20.89 -14.95
C GLY A 424 2.93 22.00 -13.89
N SER A 425 3.90 22.03 -12.98
CA SER A 425 4.12 23.25 -12.14
C SER A 425 5.50 23.37 -11.46
N ALA A 426 6.54 22.73 -12.01
CA ALA A 426 7.86 22.63 -11.37
C ALA A 426 8.48 23.99 -10.96
N GLN A 427 8.14 25.07 -11.66
CA GLN A 427 8.77 26.38 -11.43
C GLN A 427 8.01 27.28 -10.44
N GLN A 428 6.69 27.10 -10.26
CA GLN A 428 5.88 27.91 -9.33
C GLN A 428 5.79 27.29 -7.92
N SER A 429 5.97 25.97 -7.80
CA SER A 429 5.96 25.21 -6.55
C SER A 429 7.12 25.59 -5.61
N ALA A 430 8.32 25.82 -6.16
CA ALA A 430 9.53 26.14 -5.39
C ALA A 430 9.41 27.47 -4.60
N VAL A 431 8.76 28.48 -5.17
CA VAL A 431 8.62 29.81 -4.55
C VAL A 431 7.59 29.81 -3.42
N ARG A 432 6.52 29.01 -3.53
CA ARG A 432 5.48 28.87 -2.50
C ARG A 432 5.92 27.99 -1.33
N LYS A 433 6.71 26.94 -1.59
CA LYS A 433 7.34 26.10 -0.57
C LYS A 433 8.34 26.91 0.29
N PHE A 434 9.17 27.74 -0.37
CA PHE A 434 10.16 28.62 0.25
C PHE A 434 9.55 29.64 1.24
N ARG A 435 8.38 30.22 0.95
CA ARG A 435 7.72 31.19 1.85
C ARG A 435 7.13 30.54 3.11
N ARG A 436 6.60 29.31 3.00
CA ARG A 436 5.92 28.62 4.11
C ARG A 436 6.92 28.03 5.11
N GLU A 437 8.04 27.51 4.63
CA GLU A 437 9.10 26.92 5.47
C GLU A 437 9.91 27.98 6.21
N ARG A 438 10.16 29.15 5.58
CA ARG A 438 10.76 30.32 6.24
C ARG A 438 9.92 30.85 7.41
N LEU A 439 8.60 30.68 7.35
CA LEU A 439 7.69 31.06 8.44
C LEU A 439 7.82 30.09 9.63
N ILE A 440 7.85 28.78 9.36
CA ILE A 440 7.94 27.73 10.39
C ILE A 440 9.31 27.78 11.11
N GLY A 441 10.40 27.94 10.35
CA GLY A 441 11.74 28.07 10.93
C GLY A 441 11.88 29.31 11.82
N ARG A 442 11.35 30.46 11.38
CA ARG A 442 11.46 31.75 12.10
C ARG A 442 10.60 31.80 13.36
N TYR A 443 9.40 31.23 13.35
CA TYR A 443 8.41 31.44 14.42
C TYR A 443 8.16 30.22 15.31
N VAL A 444 8.66 29.03 14.96
CA VAL A 444 8.39 27.79 15.73
C VAL A 444 9.68 27.06 16.11
N ALA A 445 10.51 26.69 15.14
CA ALA A 445 11.69 25.86 15.41
C ALA A 445 12.81 26.63 16.15
N ASN A 446 13.15 27.85 15.70
CA ASN A 446 14.23 28.63 16.32
C ASN A 446 13.88 29.09 17.75
N PRO A 447 12.66 29.56 18.06
CA PRO A 447 12.28 29.90 19.44
C PRO A 447 12.27 28.69 20.39
N ALA A 448 11.88 27.50 19.92
CA ALA A 448 11.85 26.28 20.74
C ALA A 448 13.26 25.83 21.15
N VAL A 449 14.22 25.84 20.22
CA VAL A 449 15.63 25.49 20.49
C VAL A 449 16.30 26.52 21.42
N LEU A 450 16.00 27.81 21.24
CA LEU A 450 16.52 28.87 22.12
C LEU A 450 15.94 28.79 23.54
N THR A 451 14.66 28.39 23.67
CA THR A 451 14.01 28.17 24.98
C THR A 451 14.62 26.98 25.73
N LEU A 452 14.89 25.87 25.03
CA LEU A 452 15.56 24.70 25.63
C LEU A 452 16.97 25.03 26.16
N ARG A 453 17.70 25.93 25.49
CA ARG A 453 19.00 26.43 25.96
C ARG A 453 18.92 27.36 27.17
N LYS A 454 17.93 28.27 27.22
CA LYS A 454 17.69 29.12 28.41
C LYS A 454 17.37 28.31 29.67
N LEU A 455 16.86 27.09 29.49
CA LEU A 455 16.57 26.13 30.55
C LEU A 455 17.74 25.19 30.87
N GLY A 456 18.95 25.45 30.34
CA GLY A 456 20.17 24.72 30.69
C GLY A 456 20.38 23.39 29.95
N VAL A 457 19.49 23.00 29.03
CA VAL A 457 19.63 21.77 28.23
C VAL A 457 20.60 22.01 27.08
N ARG A 458 21.85 21.55 27.21
CA ARG A 458 22.87 21.61 26.14
C ARG A 458 22.85 20.29 25.35
N THR A 459 22.53 20.37 24.05
CA THR A 459 22.71 19.24 23.12
C THR A 459 24.09 19.31 22.48
N HIS A 460 24.83 18.20 22.45
CA HIS A 460 26.16 18.11 21.81
C HIS A 460 26.11 18.18 20.26
N LEU A 461 24.92 18.32 19.67
CA LEU A 461 24.67 18.23 18.22
C LEU A 461 24.50 19.59 17.51
N ALA A 462 24.56 20.71 18.25
CA ALA A 462 24.41 22.05 17.65
C ALA A 462 25.28 23.10 18.37
N THR A 463 26.06 23.84 17.60
CA THR A 463 26.78 25.03 18.03
C THR A 463 26.15 26.31 17.47
N GLU A 464 26.60 27.49 17.88
CA GLU A 464 26.13 28.79 17.36
C GLU A 464 27.12 29.39 16.38
N LEU A 465 26.60 29.86 15.25
CA LEU A 465 27.31 30.65 14.27
C LEU A 465 26.73 32.07 14.26
N GLU A 466 27.61 33.05 14.39
CA GLU A 466 27.31 34.47 14.32
C GLU A 466 27.77 35.05 12.99
N THR A 467 26.89 35.78 12.31
CA THR A 467 27.14 36.44 11.02
C THR A 467 26.60 37.86 11.02
N THR A 468 27.19 38.75 10.23
CA THR A 468 26.68 40.12 10.03
C THR A 468 25.54 40.12 9.01
N GLY A 469 24.36 40.60 9.40
CA GLY A 469 23.20 40.63 8.50
C GLY A 469 23.39 41.58 7.32
N ARG A 470 23.58 41.07 6.09
CA ARG A 470 23.96 41.87 4.90
C ARG A 470 23.08 43.10 4.60
N THR A 471 21.80 43.06 4.96
CA THR A 471 20.86 44.17 4.69
C THR A 471 20.73 45.11 5.89
N THR A 472 21.05 44.65 7.10
CA THR A 472 20.74 45.38 8.34
C THR A 472 21.98 45.77 9.14
N GLY A 473 23.16 45.24 8.84
CA GLY A 473 24.38 45.39 9.65
C GLY A 473 24.33 44.68 11.02
N LEU A 474 23.14 44.31 11.50
CA LEU A 474 22.94 43.65 12.78
C LEU A 474 23.49 42.22 12.81
N VAL A 475 24.07 41.87 13.95
CA VAL A 475 24.50 40.52 14.32
C VAL A 475 23.33 39.51 14.24
N ARG A 476 23.58 38.36 13.60
CA ARG A 476 22.64 37.24 13.45
C ARG A 476 23.25 35.95 13.96
N ARG A 477 22.60 35.33 14.94
CA ARG A 477 22.98 34.01 15.47
C ARG A 477 22.07 32.91 14.93
N VAL A 478 22.68 31.82 14.49
CA VAL A 478 21.96 30.64 14.00
C VAL A 478 22.58 29.37 14.59
N PRO A 479 21.75 28.40 15.00
CA PRO A 479 22.27 27.09 15.38
C PRO A 479 22.75 26.34 14.13
N VAL A 480 23.96 25.80 14.18
CA VAL A 480 24.57 24.98 13.12
C VAL A 480 25.21 23.74 13.73
N ALA A 481 25.25 22.64 12.96
CA ALA A 481 26.15 21.54 13.31
C ALA A 481 27.55 21.85 12.77
N ALA A 482 28.57 21.54 13.56
CA ALA A 482 29.97 21.79 13.21
C ALA A 482 30.86 20.62 13.62
N ALA A 483 31.89 20.35 12.82
CA ALA A 483 33.04 19.56 13.23
C ALA A 483 34.26 20.48 13.32
N PHE A 484 34.97 20.44 14.45
CA PHE A 484 36.14 21.26 14.71
C PHE A 484 37.42 20.48 14.45
N ASP A 485 38.45 21.18 13.98
CA ASP A 485 39.82 20.68 13.87
C ASP A 485 40.82 21.77 14.28
N ASP A 486 42.12 21.49 14.18
CA ASP A 486 43.19 22.35 14.69
C ASP A 486 43.25 23.73 14.02
N THR A 487 42.68 23.88 12.83
CA THR A 487 42.78 25.11 12.02
C THR A 487 41.44 25.82 11.84
N GLY A 488 40.33 25.26 12.36
CA GLY A 488 39.02 25.82 12.10
C GLY A 488 37.84 24.91 12.42
N ALA A 489 36.75 25.14 11.67
CA ALA A 489 35.54 24.35 11.73
C ALA A 489 34.94 24.09 10.35
N TRP A 490 34.31 22.94 10.20
CA TRP A 490 33.45 22.60 9.08
C TRP A 490 31.99 22.73 9.49
N VAL A 491 31.20 23.44 8.71
CA VAL A 491 29.74 23.53 8.86
C VAL A 491 29.06 23.26 7.52
N ILE A 492 27.79 22.85 7.54
CA ILE A 492 27.03 22.60 6.32
C ILE A 492 25.88 23.59 6.23
N SER A 493 25.84 24.35 5.13
CA SER A 493 24.69 25.20 4.83
C SER A 493 23.62 24.37 4.13
N GLN A 494 22.57 24.00 4.88
CA GLN A 494 21.55 23.07 4.40
C GLN A 494 20.76 23.54 3.16
N HIS A 495 20.72 24.86 2.93
CA HIS A 495 20.04 25.51 1.80
C HIS A 495 21.01 26.29 0.91
N GLY A 496 22.30 25.96 0.97
CA GLY A 496 23.29 26.53 0.08
C GLY A 496 23.56 27.99 0.36
N ARG A 497 24.07 28.69 -0.66
CA ARG A 497 24.28 30.16 -0.64
C ARG A 497 22.99 30.95 -0.40
N ARG A 498 21.82 30.32 -0.59
CA ARG A 498 20.50 30.97 -0.43
C ARG A 498 20.00 31.01 1.01
N SER A 499 20.67 30.32 1.94
CA SER A 499 20.34 30.36 3.37
C SER A 499 20.56 31.77 3.95
N GLY A 500 19.86 32.10 5.04
CA GLY A 500 19.93 33.45 5.63
C GLY A 500 21.34 33.83 6.05
N TRP A 501 22.06 32.91 6.69
CA TRP A 501 23.46 33.10 7.08
C TRP A 501 24.44 32.83 5.92
N GLY A 502 24.09 31.99 4.95
CA GLY A 502 24.90 31.81 3.73
C GLY A 502 24.99 33.08 2.90
N ARG A 503 23.88 33.82 2.75
CA ARG A 503 23.88 35.14 2.11
C ARG A 503 24.64 36.20 2.90
N ASN A 504 24.73 36.05 4.22
CA ASN A 504 25.52 36.96 5.05
C ASN A 504 27.01 36.72 4.81
N ILE A 505 27.45 35.46 4.85
CA ILE A 505 28.84 35.04 4.61
C ILE A 505 29.32 35.39 3.20
N GLU A 506 28.43 35.30 2.20
CA GLU A 506 28.76 35.72 0.83
C GLU A 506 29.02 37.24 0.71
N SER A 507 28.48 38.04 1.63
CA SER A 507 28.67 39.50 1.66
C SER A 507 29.80 39.93 2.60
N ASP A 508 29.97 39.25 3.72
CA ASP A 508 31.02 39.44 4.72
C ASP A 508 31.42 38.07 5.27
N PRO A 509 32.59 37.53 4.88
CA PRO A 509 33.02 36.20 5.27
C PRO A 509 33.46 36.12 6.74
N SER A 510 33.51 37.25 7.46
CA SER A 510 33.88 37.28 8.87
C SER A 510 32.77 36.71 9.74
N VAL A 511 33.07 35.67 10.50
CA VAL A 511 32.11 34.97 11.35
C VAL A 511 32.69 34.71 12.74
N GLN A 512 31.81 34.46 13.70
CA GLN A 512 32.20 33.84 14.96
C GLN A 512 31.45 32.53 15.14
N ILE A 513 32.12 31.51 15.66
CA ILE A 513 31.49 30.22 15.95
C ILE A 513 31.85 29.77 17.37
N MET A 514 30.87 29.23 18.09
CA MET A 514 31.08 28.77 19.45
C MET A 514 31.80 27.41 19.45
N GLN A 515 32.98 27.32 20.05
CA GLN A 515 33.70 26.06 20.27
C GLN A 515 33.71 25.77 21.78
N GLY A 516 32.93 24.76 22.20
CA GLY A 516 32.70 24.51 23.64
C GLY A 516 31.95 25.68 24.29
N SER A 517 32.65 26.48 25.11
CA SER A 517 32.14 27.69 25.77
C SER A 517 32.78 28.99 25.28
N THR A 518 33.63 28.92 24.26
CA THR A 518 34.43 30.05 23.78
C THR A 518 34.04 30.42 22.36
N TRP A 519 33.88 31.71 22.08
CA TRP A 519 33.69 32.20 20.72
C TRP A 519 35.03 32.24 19.99
N ARG A 520 35.08 31.64 18.80
CA ARG A 520 36.24 31.66 17.90
C ARG A 520 35.94 32.54 16.70
N MET A 521 36.86 33.45 16.38
CA MET A 521 36.76 34.26 15.16
C MET A 521 37.30 33.49 13.96
N GLY A 522 36.64 33.62 12.81
CA GLY A 522 37.13 32.98 11.60
C GLY A 522 36.59 33.55 10.30
N GLN A 523 37.21 33.12 9.21
CA GLN A 523 36.85 33.45 7.84
C GLN A 523 36.14 32.27 7.19
N ALA A 524 34.91 32.46 6.74
CA ALA A 524 34.08 31.44 6.16
C ALA A 524 34.19 31.40 4.62
N THR A 525 34.39 30.20 4.06
CA THR A 525 34.53 29.97 2.62
C THR A 525 33.68 28.79 2.18
N PHE A 526 32.88 28.97 1.14
CA PHE A 526 32.11 27.89 0.51
C PHE A 526 33.02 26.91 -0.22
N ARG A 527 32.76 25.61 -0.08
CA ARG A 527 33.47 24.52 -0.76
C ARG A 527 32.46 23.72 -1.59
N PRO A 528 32.15 24.17 -2.83
CA PRO A 528 31.16 23.52 -3.69
C PRO A 528 31.61 22.14 -4.17
N ASP A 529 32.92 21.90 -4.23
CA ASP A 529 33.51 20.64 -4.72
C ASP A 529 33.73 19.60 -3.60
N ASP A 530 33.33 19.90 -2.35
CA ASP A 530 33.44 18.99 -1.21
C ASP A 530 32.29 17.97 -1.19
N ASP A 531 32.58 16.72 -0.86
CA ASP A 531 31.54 15.71 -0.66
C ASP A 531 30.81 15.97 0.66
N VAL A 532 29.68 16.66 0.57
CA VAL A 532 28.81 17.01 1.70
C VAL A 532 28.32 15.79 2.48
N VAL A 533 28.13 14.64 1.81
CA VAL A 533 27.66 13.41 2.46
C VAL A 533 28.77 12.79 3.29
N ALA A 534 29.99 12.71 2.73
CA ALA A 534 31.17 12.32 3.48
C ALA A 534 31.42 13.29 4.65
N ARG A 535 31.26 14.61 4.42
CA ARG A 535 31.43 15.65 5.43
C ARG A 535 30.45 15.52 6.59
N THR A 536 29.18 15.22 6.32
CA THR A 536 28.17 15.07 7.38
C THR A 536 28.51 13.91 8.32
N ARG A 537 29.18 12.86 7.83
CA ARG A 537 29.61 11.73 8.66
C ARG A 537 30.69 12.13 9.67
N THR A 538 31.50 13.15 9.37
CA THR A 538 32.55 13.63 10.30
C THR A 538 31.99 14.44 11.46
N PHE A 539 30.69 14.72 11.48
CA PHE A 539 30.04 15.50 12.54
C PHE A 539 29.57 14.60 13.71
N SER A 540 29.88 13.30 13.65
CA SER A 540 29.62 12.34 14.72
C SER A 540 30.84 11.45 14.94
N SER A 541 31.22 11.25 16.19
CA SER A 541 32.33 10.37 16.58
C SER A 541 31.95 8.88 16.57
N ASN A 542 30.67 8.53 16.37
CA ASN A 542 30.20 7.14 16.32
C ASN A 542 29.77 6.76 14.88
N PRO A 543 30.36 5.72 14.26
CA PRO A 543 30.11 5.34 12.86
C PRO A 543 28.66 5.01 12.51
N VAL A 544 27.92 4.43 13.47
CA VAL A 544 26.51 4.04 13.30
C VAL A 544 25.61 5.28 13.37
N LEU A 545 25.87 6.18 14.32
CA LEU A 545 25.16 7.47 14.43
C LEU A 545 25.51 8.44 13.30
N ALA A 546 26.73 8.35 12.74
CA ALA A 546 27.16 9.15 11.59
C ALA A 546 26.33 8.86 10.33
N SER A 547 25.96 7.59 10.11
CA SER A 547 25.14 7.18 8.97
C SER A 547 23.68 7.60 9.11
N LEU A 548 23.12 7.52 10.32
CA LEU A 548 21.78 7.99 10.65
C LEU A 548 21.67 9.52 10.59
N ASN A 549 22.67 10.25 11.10
CA ASN A 549 22.72 11.72 11.01
C ASN A 549 22.84 12.19 9.55
N ALA A 550 23.66 11.52 8.73
CA ALA A 550 23.78 11.84 7.30
C ALA A 550 22.47 11.59 6.52
N ALA A 551 21.66 10.61 6.91
CA ALA A 551 20.33 10.40 6.35
C ALA A 551 19.33 11.49 6.79
N GLY A 552 19.36 11.87 8.08
CA GLY A 552 18.52 12.94 8.63
C GLY A 552 18.82 14.32 8.05
N PHE A 553 20.10 14.66 7.84
CA PHE A 553 20.52 15.90 7.20
C PHE A 553 20.08 15.95 5.72
N ARG A 554 20.26 14.86 4.96
CA ARG A 554 19.81 14.80 3.56
C ARG A 554 18.31 15.01 3.38
N ALA A 555 17.50 14.58 4.35
CA ALA A 555 16.04 14.76 4.31
C ALA A 555 15.57 16.21 4.53
N LEU A 556 16.43 17.07 5.11
CA LEU A 556 16.11 18.47 5.47
C LEU A 556 16.80 19.50 4.56
N GLN A 557 17.70 19.05 3.69
CA GLN A 557 18.52 19.89 2.83
C GLN A 557 17.86 20.11 1.45
N SER A 558 17.99 21.32 0.90
CA SER A 558 17.48 21.64 -0.43
C SER A 558 18.56 21.85 -1.48
N ASP A 559 19.76 22.26 -1.05
CA ASP A 559 20.92 22.58 -1.89
C ASP A 559 22.16 22.66 -0.99
N PRO A 560 22.61 21.54 -0.40
CA PRO A 560 23.57 21.63 0.69
C PRO A 560 24.98 21.92 0.17
N ILE A 561 25.71 22.78 0.88
CA ILE A 561 27.10 23.13 0.57
C ILE A 561 27.95 23.13 1.85
N SER A 562 29.15 22.57 1.76
CA SER A 562 30.14 22.65 2.83
C SER A 562 30.68 24.06 2.94
N VAL A 563 30.86 24.53 4.17
CA VAL A 563 31.50 25.81 4.49
C VAL A 563 32.65 25.53 5.43
N ARG A 564 33.84 25.98 5.03
CA ARG A 564 35.03 25.95 5.85
C ARG A 564 35.17 27.29 6.58
N ILE A 565 35.23 27.26 7.90
CA ILE A 565 35.58 28.41 8.74
C ILE A 565 37.02 28.23 9.17
N THR A 566 37.91 29.12 8.76
CA THR A 566 39.32 29.11 9.16
C THR A 566 39.50 30.09 10.31
N PHE A 567 40.03 29.64 11.45
CA PHE A 567 40.18 30.53 12.62
C PHE A 567 41.25 31.59 12.38
N THR A 568 41.02 32.79 12.91
CA THR A 568 41.89 33.96 12.76
C THR A 568 42.37 34.52 14.09
N ASP A 569 42.08 33.83 15.19
CA ASP A 569 42.38 34.22 16.56
C ASP A 569 43.41 33.31 17.23
#